data_AF-A0A522IRI7-F1
#
_entry.id   AF-A0A522IRI7-F1
#
_cell.length_a   1.000
_cell.length_b   1.000
_cell.length_c   1.000
_cell.angle_alpha   90.00
_cell.angle_beta   90.00
_cell.angle_gamma   90.00
#
_symmetry.space_group_name_H-M   'P 1'
#
loop_
_entity.id
_entity.type
_entity.pdbx_description
1 polymer ?
#
loop_
_entity_poly.entity_id
_entity_poly.type
_entity_poly.pdbx_seq_one_letter_code
_entity_poly.pdbx_strand_id
1 'polypeptide(L)'
;VNIIAAETDDEARRLATTQQMSVADIFRGARGLSHPPVDNIDDYWTPMEKAQASRMLACSIVGSPDTVRKGMEQLQQRTGADEFIIVSDVFDHAKRLHSYELIAEIARG
;
A
#
# COMPACT_ATOMS: atom_id res chain seq x y z
N VAL A 1 -5.25 7.66 -4.00
CA VAL A 1 -4.19 6.68 -4.35
C VAL A 1 -3.76 5.95 -3.09
N ASN A 2 -3.39 4.68 -3.20
CA ASN A 2 -2.82 3.94 -2.07
C ASN A 2 -1.31 4.16 -2.06
N ILE A 3 -0.77 4.64 -0.94
CA ILE A 3 0.69 4.77 -0.77
C ILE A 3 1.07 4.22 0.60
N ILE A 4 2.03 3.31 0.65
CA ILE A 4 2.60 2.79 1.89
C ILE A 4 4.12 2.95 1.81
N ALA A 5 4.65 3.79 2.67
CA ALA A 5 6.08 4.08 2.79
C ALA A 5 6.63 3.47 4.07
N ALA A 6 7.86 2.97 3.99
CA ALA A 6 8.67 2.57 5.14
C ALA A 6 10.14 2.87 4.85
N GLU A 7 11.03 2.62 5.81
CA GLU A 7 12.47 2.84 5.63
C GLU A 7 13.05 1.99 4.48
N THR A 8 12.47 0.82 4.23
CA THR A 8 12.92 -0.12 3.20
C THR A 8 11.75 -0.67 2.38
N ASP A 9 12.04 -1.13 1.16
CA ASP A 9 11.03 -1.77 0.31
C ASP A 9 10.49 -3.07 0.93
N ASP A 10 11.33 -3.84 1.63
CA ASP A 10 10.90 -5.06 2.31
C ASP A 10 9.92 -4.78 3.44
N GLU A 11 10.20 -3.78 4.28
CA GLU A 11 9.28 -3.38 5.33
C GLU A 11 7.97 -2.85 4.74
N ALA A 12 8.02 -2.00 3.72
CA ALA A 12 6.82 -1.46 3.09
C ALA A 12 5.96 -2.58 2.47
N ARG A 13 6.59 -3.56 1.79
CA ARG A 13 5.90 -4.74 1.26
C ARG A 13 5.22 -5.54 2.36
N ARG A 14 5.91 -5.77 3.48
CA ARG A 14 5.33 -6.45 4.64
C ARG A 14 4.15 -5.68 5.21
N LEU A 15 4.25 -4.37 5.41
CA LEU A 15 3.15 -3.55 5.93
C LEU A 15 1.93 -3.55 5.00
N ALA A 16 2.16 -3.51 3.68
CA ALA A 16 1.12 -3.54 2.66
C ALA A 16 0.30 -4.83 2.64
N THR A 17 0.78 -5.92 3.25
CA THR A 17 -0.02 -7.15 3.39
C THR A 17 -1.32 -6.92 4.15
N THR A 18 -1.38 -5.93 5.05
CA THR A 18 -2.63 -5.48 5.71
C THR A 18 -3.70 -5.16 4.66
N GLN A 19 -3.38 -4.24 3.74
CA GLN A 19 -4.28 -3.80 2.68
C GLN A 19 -4.63 -4.93 1.70
N GLN A 20 -3.66 -5.79 1.40
CA GLN A 20 -3.83 -6.93 0.49
C GLN A 20 -4.83 -7.94 1.06
N MET A 21 -4.72 -8.28 2.34
CA MET A 21 -5.67 -9.16 3.04
C MET A 21 -7.07 -8.53 3.07
N SER A 22 -7.19 -7.24 3.43
CA SER A 22 -8.47 -6.51 3.41
C SER A 22 -9.16 -6.58 2.05
N VAL A 23 -8.41 -6.43 0.95
CA VAL A 23 -8.95 -6.54 -0.42
C VAL A 23 -9.35 -7.98 -0.76
N ALA A 24 -8.55 -8.98 -0.36
CA ALA A 24 -8.91 -10.38 -0.55
C ALA A 24 -10.22 -10.73 0.19
N ASP A 25 -10.37 -10.26 1.43
CA ASP A 25 -11.56 -10.50 2.25
C ASP A 25 -12.81 -9.80 1.69
N ILE A 26 -12.65 -8.65 1.02
CA ILE A 26 -13.74 -8.03 0.27
C ILE A 26 -14.25 -8.97 -0.83
N PHE A 27 -13.35 -9.57 -1.63
CA PHE A 27 -13.75 -10.48 -2.71
C PHE A 27 -14.31 -11.81 -2.19
N ARG A 28 -13.80 -12.28 -1.05
CA ARG A 28 -14.29 -13.48 -0.35
C ARG A 28 -15.65 -13.28 0.33
N GLY A 29 -16.11 -12.03 0.47
CA GLY A 29 -17.32 -11.70 1.23
C GLY A 29 -17.15 -11.79 2.76
N ALA A 30 -15.90 -11.78 3.24
CA ALA A 30 -15.50 -11.94 4.63
C ALA A 30 -15.03 -10.61 5.25
N ARG A 31 -15.67 -9.49 4.90
CA ARG A 31 -15.26 -8.16 5.38
C ARG A 31 -15.27 -8.09 6.92
N GLY A 32 -14.19 -7.60 7.49
CA GLY A 32 -14.00 -7.47 8.94
C GLY A 32 -13.04 -6.35 9.30
N LEU A 33 -12.50 -6.42 10.53
CA LEU A 33 -11.41 -5.55 10.95
C LEU A 33 -10.12 -5.93 10.21
N SER A 34 -9.28 -4.96 9.92
CA SER A 34 -7.97 -5.21 9.31
C SER A 34 -7.13 -6.16 10.16
N HIS A 35 -6.33 -7.00 9.51
CA HIS A 35 -5.42 -7.94 10.15
C HIS A 35 -4.00 -7.37 10.26
N PRO A 36 -3.21 -7.76 11.28
CA PRO A 36 -1.79 -7.42 11.35
C PRO A 36 -1.02 -7.91 10.12
N PRO A 37 0.02 -7.19 9.65
CA PRO A 37 0.78 -7.61 8.48
C PRO A 37 1.45 -8.98 8.69
N VAL A 38 1.45 -9.78 7.63
CA VAL A 38 2.08 -11.12 7.59
C VAL A 38 3.39 -11.08 6.80
N ASP A 39 4.27 -12.04 7.07
CA ASP A 39 5.58 -12.11 6.40
C ASP A 39 5.44 -12.61 4.95
N ASN A 40 4.45 -13.45 4.68
CA ASN A 40 4.17 -14.00 3.37
C ASN A 40 2.67 -13.93 3.05
N ILE A 41 2.30 -13.03 2.13
CA ILE A 41 0.90 -12.86 1.70
C ILE A 41 0.38 -14.06 0.91
N ASP A 42 1.28 -14.84 0.28
CA ASP A 42 0.88 -15.99 -0.53
C ASP A 42 0.32 -17.15 0.31
N ASP A 43 0.50 -17.11 1.64
CA ASP A 43 -0.12 -18.05 2.58
C ASP A 43 -1.57 -17.66 2.95
N TYR A 44 -2.02 -16.44 2.59
CA TYR A 44 -3.35 -15.92 2.96
C TYR A 44 -4.42 -16.12 1.89
N TRP A 45 -4.04 -16.03 0.61
CA TRP A 45 -4.97 -16.01 -0.51
C TRP A 45 -4.78 -17.18 -1.48
N THR A 46 -5.83 -17.50 -2.21
CA THR A 46 -5.73 -18.38 -3.39
C THR A 46 -5.14 -17.62 -4.58
N PRO A 47 -4.63 -18.29 -5.62
CA PRO A 47 -4.16 -17.62 -6.84
C PRO A 47 -5.23 -16.74 -7.51
N MET A 48 -6.49 -17.12 -7.43
CA MET A 48 -7.61 -16.35 -7.98
C MET A 48 -7.84 -15.05 -7.19
N GLU A 49 -7.86 -15.14 -5.86
CA GLU A 49 -7.98 -13.98 -4.96
C GLU A 49 -6.77 -13.04 -5.12
N LYS A 50 -5.55 -13.58 -5.23
CA LYS A 50 -4.34 -12.82 -5.54
C LYS A 50 -4.50 -12.01 -6.82
N ALA A 51 -4.99 -12.62 -7.89
CA ALA A 51 -5.19 -11.94 -9.17
C ALA A 51 -6.22 -10.79 -9.06
N GLN A 52 -7.33 -11.01 -8.34
CA GLN A 52 -8.35 -9.99 -8.11
C GLN A 52 -7.81 -8.81 -7.27
N ALA A 53 -7.14 -9.13 -6.16
CA ALA A 53 -6.54 -8.13 -5.29
C ALA A 53 -5.45 -7.33 -6.01
N SER A 54 -4.59 -8.01 -6.77
CA SER A 54 -3.52 -7.37 -7.56
C SER A 54 -4.08 -6.41 -8.60
N ARG A 55 -5.18 -6.76 -9.26
CA ARG A 55 -5.85 -5.89 -10.22
C ARG A 55 -6.43 -4.65 -9.55
N MET A 56 -7.07 -4.80 -8.38
CA MET A 56 -7.65 -3.68 -7.64
C MET A 56 -6.56 -2.75 -7.08
N LEU A 57 -5.43 -3.31 -6.68
CA LEU A 57 -4.30 -2.58 -6.08
C LEU A 57 -3.23 -2.17 -7.11
N ALA A 58 -3.48 -2.31 -8.42
CA ALA A 58 -2.49 -2.10 -9.47
C ALA A 58 -1.86 -0.70 -9.52
N CYS A 59 -2.54 0.31 -8.96
CA CYS A 59 -2.04 1.69 -8.87
C CYS A 59 -1.49 2.04 -7.47
N SER A 60 -1.29 1.05 -6.60
CA SER A 60 -0.71 1.28 -5.26
C SER A 60 0.79 1.48 -5.37
N ILE A 61 1.32 2.43 -4.62
CA ILE A 61 2.76 2.71 -4.53
C ILE A 61 3.23 2.22 -3.17
N VAL A 62 4.13 1.25 -3.15
CA VAL A 62 4.60 0.61 -1.91
C VAL A 62 6.11 0.50 -1.96
N GLY A 63 6.81 1.08 -0.99
CA GLY A 63 8.26 0.97 -0.96
C GLY A 63 8.99 1.90 0.01
N SER A 64 10.31 1.95 -0.17
CA SER A 64 11.22 2.92 0.45
C SER A 64 10.93 4.35 -0.04
N PRO A 65 11.53 5.40 0.58
CA PRO A 65 11.31 6.78 0.14
C PRO A 65 11.65 7.01 -1.34
N ASP A 66 12.73 6.40 -1.84
CA ASP A 66 13.14 6.50 -3.24
C ASP A 66 12.13 5.82 -4.18
N THR A 67 11.61 4.65 -3.79
CA THR A 67 10.59 3.94 -4.56
C THR A 67 9.28 4.72 -4.61
N VAL A 68 8.87 5.29 -3.46
CA VAL A 68 7.65 6.08 -3.35
C VAL A 68 7.75 7.37 -4.17
N ARG A 69 8.89 8.08 -4.09
CA ARG A 69 9.17 9.27 -4.92
C ARG A 69 8.99 8.97 -6.41
N LYS A 70 9.69 7.96 -6.92
CA LYS A 70 9.60 7.55 -8.33
C LYS A 70 8.17 7.16 -8.71
N GLY A 71 7.47 6.43 -7.84
CA GLY A 71 6.08 6.04 -8.07
C GLY A 71 5.13 7.23 -8.15
N MET A 72 5.29 8.21 -7.26
CA MET A 72 4.51 9.45 -7.25
C MET A 72 4.76 10.30 -8.50
N GLU A 73 6.02 10.48 -8.89
CA GLU A 73 6.41 11.19 -10.11
C GLU A 73 5.81 10.52 -11.36
N GLN A 74 5.90 9.19 -11.46
CA GLN A 74 5.33 8.43 -12.58
C GLN A 74 3.80 8.55 -12.62
N LEU A 75 3.14 8.48 -11.46
CA LEU A 75 1.70 8.66 -11.39
C LEU A 75 1.30 10.07 -11.83
N GLN A 76 2.01 11.09 -11.33
CA GLN A 76 1.80 12.48 -11.71
C GLN A 76 1.95 12.68 -13.22
N GLN A 77 3.02 12.16 -13.82
CA GLN A 77 3.25 12.26 -15.28
C GLN A 77 2.15 11.61 -16.10
N ARG A 78 1.61 10.48 -15.62
CA ARG A 78 0.54 9.74 -16.30
C ARG A 78 -0.83 10.38 -16.18
N THR A 79 -1.13 11.03 -15.07
CA THR A 79 -2.48 11.56 -14.78
C THR A 79 -2.58 13.08 -14.91
N GLY A 80 -1.46 13.80 -14.86
CA GLY A 80 -1.42 15.26 -14.79
C GLY A 80 -1.97 15.84 -13.49
N ALA A 81 -2.01 15.04 -12.41
CA ALA A 81 -2.58 15.47 -11.15
C ALA A 81 -1.67 16.49 -10.44
N ASP A 82 -2.26 17.51 -9.85
CA ASP A 82 -1.62 18.51 -9.00
C ASP A 82 -1.81 18.22 -7.49
N GLU A 83 -2.75 17.33 -7.15
CA GLU A 83 -3.01 16.86 -5.79
C GLU A 83 -3.17 15.32 -5.73
N PHE A 84 -2.70 14.72 -4.64
CA PHE A 84 -2.97 13.31 -4.30
C PHE A 84 -3.71 13.18 -2.97
N ILE A 85 -4.89 12.54 -3.00
CA ILE A 85 -5.58 12.06 -1.80
C ILE A 85 -5.04 10.68 -1.44
N ILE A 86 -4.41 10.56 -0.27
CA ILE A 86 -3.58 9.39 0.09
C ILE A 86 -4.29 8.49 1.11
N VAL A 87 -4.34 7.21 0.79
CA VAL A 87 -4.79 6.15 1.70
C VAL A 87 -3.60 5.25 2.04
N SER A 88 -3.32 5.08 3.33
CA SER A 88 -2.28 4.19 3.84
C SER A 88 -2.91 3.19 4.83
N ASP A 89 -3.37 2.04 4.31
CA ASP A 89 -3.99 1.00 5.14
C ASP A 89 -2.92 0.09 5.76
N VAL A 90 -2.35 0.59 6.86
CA VAL A 90 -1.37 -0.10 7.72
C VAL A 90 -2.01 -0.35 9.09
N PHE A 91 -1.91 -1.59 9.57
CA PHE A 91 -2.56 -2.03 10.81
C PHE A 91 -2.02 -1.30 12.06
N ASP A 92 -0.70 -1.25 12.20
CA ASP A 92 -0.05 -0.57 13.31
C ASP A 92 -0.14 0.95 13.14
N HIS A 93 -0.73 1.62 14.12
CA HIS A 93 -0.98 3.05 14.04
C HIS A 93 0.30 3.89 13.95
N ALA A 94 1.34 3.54 14.72
CA ALA A 94 2.59 4.29 14.72
C ALA A 94 3.30 4.16 13.37
N LYS A 95 3.30 2.96 12.79
CA LYS A 95 3.84 2.74 11.44
C LYS A 95 3.02 3.42 10.35
N ARG A 96 1.69 3.47 10.51
CA ARG A 96 0.82 4.22 9.59
C ARG A 96 1.14 5.72 9.63
N LEU A 97 1.31 6.28 10.83
CA LEU A 97 1.70 7.68 11.00
C LEU A 97 3.07 7.95 10.35
N HIS A 98 4.06 7.11 10.64
CA HIS A 98 5.41 7.22 10.05
C HIS A 98 5.39 7.17 8.52
N SER A 99 4.57 6.27 7.95
CA SER A 99 4.35 6.23 6.50
C SER A 99 3.84 7.57 5.97
N TYR A 100 2.88 8.21 6.64
CA TYR A 100 2.39 9.53 6.22
C TYR A 100 3.45 10.62 6.33
N GLU A 101 4.28 10.59 7.38
CA GLU A 101 5.38 11.54 7.57
C GLU A 101 6.39 11.44 6.43
N LEU A 102 6.84 10.22 6.10
CA LEU A 102 7.75 9.96 4.97
C LEU A 102 7.14 10.44 3.65
N ILE A 103 5.87 10.13 3.38
CA ILE A 103 5.20 10.55 2.15
C ILE A 103 5.11 12.08 2.06
N ALA A 104 4.83 12.75 3.18
CA ALA A 104 4.76 14.21 3.24
C ALA A 104 6.12 14.88 3.07
N GLU A 105 7.21 14.25 3.54
CA GLU A 105 8.58 14.71 3.26
C GLU A 105 8.94 14.55 1.79
N ILE A 106 8.60 13.41 1.19
CA ILE A 106 8.82 13.13 -0.24
C ILE A 106 8.05 14.12 -1.11
N ALA A 107 6.83 14.48 -0.74
CA ALA A 107 6.01 15.43 -1.50
C ALA A 107 6.52 16.89 -1.42
N ARG A 108 7.32 17.23 -0.40
CA ARG A 108 7.81 18.60 -0.16
C ARG A 108 9.16 18.91 -0.80
N GLY A 109 9.96 17.89 -1.11
CA GLY A 109 11.27 18.02 -1.76
C GLY A 109 11.28 17.41 -3.14
#